data_AF-A0A933D994-F1
#
_entry.id   AF-A0A933D994-F1
#
_cell.length_a   1.000
_cell.length_b   1.000
_cell.length_c   1.000
_cell.angle_alpha   90.00
_cell.angle_beta   90.00
_cell.angle_gamma   90.00
#
_symmetry.space_group_name_H-M   'P 1'
#
loop_
_entity.id
_entity.type
_entity.pdbx_description
1 polymer ?
#
loop_
_entity_poly.entity_id
_entity_poly.type
_entity_poly.pdbx_seq_one_letter_code
_entity_poly.pdbx_strand_id
1 'polypeptide(L)'
;MSKTFFTHLRCNYCDQTYSPESVQTTCQKCGKALLAEYDLASAKKYVTPGLFASREGTLWRYRELLPMFDDASIISLGEGWTPLLHMKKLGKELGLPNLYLKDEGLNPTGSFKARGLCLAVSKARELGITEVAMPSAGNAGGALAAYAAKAKIKTHVFIPKDTPVVNIKEVSMYGGVVYLVEGVISDAAKKMNDMRRGKNWFDMSTMKEPYRLEGKKTLGYELAEQFRWKLPDVIVYPTGGGTGLIGMWKAFREMEELGWISGKKPKMVSVQTLGCAPIVKAFREKQRVSHCWENATTVASGLRVPKAFADTLILDTLYESGGTAIAVSDDDLIREMKHVAAKEGIFLCPESAAAVVAVRQLIEIGFVADSDTVTVFNTGSGYKYVELFTQPT
;
A
#
# COMPACT_ATOMS: atom_id res chain seq x y z
N MET A 1 2.25 -2.65 31.08
CA MET A 1 1.36 -2.05 30.04
C MET A 1 1.10 -3.09 28.98
N SER A 2 -0.10 -3.11 28.40
CA SER A 2 -0.33 -3.92 27.20
C SER A 2 0.63 -3.48 26.09
N LYS A 3 1.25 -4.42 25.40
CA LYS A 3 2.21 -4.15 24.32
C LYS A 3 1.51 -3.69 23.03
N THR A 4 0.20 -3.92 22.93
CA THR A 4 -0.70 -3.48 21.86
C THR A 4 -2.08 -3.15 22.41
N PHE A 5 -2.80 -2.23 21.77
CA PHE A 5 -4.22 -1.99 22.03
C PHE A 5 -5.14 -2.73 21.05
N PHE A 6 -4.59 -3.64 20.23
CA PHE A 6 -5.37 -4.49 19.34
C PHE A 6 -6.32 -5.39 20.12
N THR A 7 -7.59 -5.41 19.73
CA THR A 7 -8.65 -6.14 20.46
C THR A 7 -9.25 -7.27 19.65
N HIS A 8 -9.65 -7.01 18.41
CA HIS A 8 -10.34 -7.98 17.57
C HIS A 8 -10.29 -7.58 16.10
N LEU A 9 -10.70 -8.51 15.24
CA LEU A 9 -10.93 -8.24 13.83
C LEU A 9 -12.42 -8.00 13.58
N ARG A 10 -12.76 -6.98 12.79
CA ARG A 10 -14.14 -6.64 12.42
C ARG A 10 -14.32 -6.68 10.91
N CYS A 11 -15.40 -7.31 10.44
CA CYS A 11 -15.76 -7.26 9.03
C CYS A 11 -16.14 -5.84 8.61
N ASN A 12 -15.54 -5.34 7.55
CA ASN A 12 -15.75 -3.98 7.06
C ASN A 12 -17.15 -3.72 6.45
N TYR A 13 -18.01 -4.74 6.36
CA TYR A 13 -19.30 -4.65 5.70
C TYR A 13 -20.47 -5.11 6.57
N CYS A 14 -20.31 -6.19 7.35
CA CYS A 14 -21.40 -6.76 8.16
C CYS A 14 -21.12 -6.73 9.66
N ASP A 15 -20.05 -6.06 10.09
CA ASP A 15 -19.67 -5.82 11.49
C ASP A 15 -19.44 -7.06 12.36
N GLN A 16 -19.42 -8.25 11.75
CA GLN A 16 -19.08 -9.49 12.45
C GLN A 16 -17.65 -9.39 13.01
N THR A 17 -17.51 -9.76 14.27
CA THR A 17 -16.23 -9.77 14.97
C THR A 17 -15.59 -11.16 14.96
N TYR A 18 -14.27 -11.19 14.96
CA TYR A 18 -13.44 -12.38 14.88
C TYR A 18 -12.31 -12.30 15.90
N SER A 19 -12.00 -13.45 16.53
CA SER A 19 -10.91 -13.54 17.49
C SER A 19 -9.56 -13.23 16.82
N PRO A 20 -8.70 -12.43 17.48
CA PRO A 20 -7.36 -12.13 16.99
C PRO A 20 -6.33 -13.23 17.28
N GLU A 21 -6.69 -14.25 18.08
CA GLU A 21 -5.82 -15.36 18.50
C GLU A 21 -5.84 -16.55 17.53
N SER A 22 -6.84 -16.59 16.65
CA SER A 22 -7.00 -17.65 15.65
C SER A 22 -6.60 -17.18 14.25
N VAL A 23 -6.20 -18.12 13.40
CA VAL A 23 -5.94 -17.84 11.98
C VAL A 23 -7.23 -17.35 11.30
N GLN A 24 -7.22 -16.11 10.83
CA GLN A 24 -8.33 -15.49 10.08
C GLN A 24 -7.95 -15.23 8.63
N THR A 25 -8.96 -15.23 7.77
CA THR A 25 -8.84 -14.80 6.36
C THR A 25 -9.87 -13.70 6.08
N THR A 26 -10.89 -14.00 5.27
CA THR A 26 -12.02 -13.13 5.02
C THR A 26 -13.17 -13.44 5.97
N CYS A 27 -14.14 -12.53 6.03
CA CYS A 27 -15.37 -12.75 6.78
C CYS A 27 -16.09 -14.02 6.33
N GLN A 28 -16.29 -14.97 7.24
CA GLN A 28 -16.99 -16.23 6.97
C GLN A 28 -18.47 -16.03 6.59
N LYS A 29 -19.08 -14.89 6.98
CA LYS A 29 -20.49 -14.58 6.72
C LYS A 29 -20.73 -13.97 5.33
N CYS A 30 -19.87 -13.04 4.89
CA CYS A 30 -20.10 -12.27 3.66
C CYS A 30 -18.91 -12.22 2.71
N GLY A 31 -17.79 -12.87 3.05
CA GLY A 31 -16.60 -12.95 2.21
C GLY A 31 -15.81 -11.65 2.07
N LYS A 32 -16.13 -10.60 2.81
CA LYS A 32 -15.44 -9.29 2.77
C LYS A 32 -14.21 -9.22 3.69
N ALA A 33 -13.45 -8.14 3.58
CA ALA A 33 -12.21 -7.95 4.32
C ALA A 33 -12.48 -7.79 5.83
N LEU A 34 -11.52 -8.26 6.63
CA LEU A 34 -11.49 -8.03 8.07
C LEU A 34 -10.48 -6.90 8.36
N LEU A 35 -10.84 -5.99 9.26
CA LEU A 35 -10.01 -4.86 9.70
C LEU A 35 -9.65 -5.06 11.17
N ALA A 36 -8.44 -4.65 11.56
CA ALA A 36 -8.04 -4.69 12.96
C ALA A 36 -8.61 -3.50 13.73
N GLU A 37 -9.22 -3.79 14.87
CA GLU A 37 -9.81 -2.81 15.78
C GLU A 37 -9.00 -2.70 17.07
N TYR A 38 -8.93 -1.49 17.61
CA TYR A 38 -8.08 -1.15 18.76
C TYR A 38 -8.91 -0.47 19.86
N ASP A 39 -8.54 -0.70 21.12
CA ASP A 39 -9.07 0.08 22.25
C ASP A 39 -8.36 1.44 22.30
N LEU A 40 -8.83 2.36 21.44
CA LEU A 40 -8.25 3.70 21.33
C LEU A 40 -8.53 4.56 22.56
N ALA A 41 -9.62 4.30 23.28
CA ALA A 41 -9.93 4.98 24.53
C ALA A 41 -8.87 4.70 25.61
N SER A 42 -8.41 3.44 25.70
CA SER A 42 -7.28 3.08 26.56
C SER A 42 -5.96 3.58 25.96
N ALA A 43 -5.74 3.44 24.65
CA ALA A 43 -4.50 3.88 24.01
C ALA A 43 -4.23 5.38 24.22
N LYS A 44 -5.27 6.21 24.14
CA LYS A 44 -5.19 7.67 24.36
C LYS A 44 -4.59 8.08 25.70
N LYS A 45 -4.71 7.22 26.73
CA LYS A 45 -4.17 7.49 28.07
C LYS A 45 -2.66 7.25 28.17
N TYR A 46 -2.10 6.44 27.27
CA TYR A 46 -0.73 5.92 27.39
C TYR A 46 0.16 6.22 26.19
N VAL A 47 -0.42 6.38 25.00
CA VAL A 47 0.30 6.60 23.75
C VAL A 47 0.07 8.04 23.32
N THR A 48 1.14 8.83 23.42
CA THR A 48 1.14 10.24 23.02
C THR A 48 2.20 10.48 21.94
N PRO A 49 2.04 11.50 21.08
CA PRO A 49 3.01 11.85 20.05
C PRO A 49 4.46 11.99 20.55
N GLY A 50 4.65 12.52 21.76
CA GLY A 50 5.98 12.71 22.36
C GLY A 50 6.74 11.40 22.62
N LEU A 51 6.03 10.27 22.75
CA LEU A 51 6.61 8.95 22.98
C LEU A 51 7.45 8.46 21.79
N PHE A 52 7.14 8.94 20.58
CA PHE A 52 7.80 8.47 19.37
C PHE A 52 9.17 9.12 19.17
N ALA A 53 9.38 10.36 19.63
CA ALA A 53 10.58 11.14 19.35
C ALA A 53 11.91 10.41 19.64
N SER A 54 11.97 9.56 20.67
CA SER A 54 13.15 8.80 21.06
C SER A 54 13.26 7.40 20.44
N ARG A 55 12.27 6.98 19.65
CA ARG A 55 12.25 5.65 19.04
C ARG A 55 13.09 5.61 17.78
N GLU A 56 13.48 4.40 17.40
CA GLU A 56 14.10 4.14 16.10
C GLU A 56 13.15 4.51 14.96
N GLY A 57 13.73 4.93 13.83
CA GLY A 57 13.00 5.20 12.60
C GLY A 57 12.65 3.92 11.86
N THR A 58 11.66 3.17 12.36
CA THR A 58 11.11 1.99 11.66
C THR A 58 9.59 2.00 11.73
N LEU A 59 8.95 1.11 10.98
CA LEU A 59 7.51 0.88 11.04
C LEU A 59 7.04 0.58 12.47
N TRP A 60 7.85 -0.15 13.24
CA TRP A 60 7.56 -0.58 14.61
C TRP A 60 7.59 0.57 15.63
N ARG A 61 7.94 1.78 15.20
CA ARG A 61 7.77 3.02 15.97
C ARG A 61 6.36 3.19 16.52
N TYR A 62 5.33 2.67 15.85
CA TYR A 62 3.91 2.74 16.26
C TYR A 62 3.39 1.43 16.89
N ARG A 63 4.28 0.67 17.55
CA ARG A 63 4.07 -0.70 18.05
C ARG A 63 2.72 -0.94 18.74
N GLU A 64 2.25 0.02 19.53
CA GLU A 64 1.04 -0.09 20.33
C GLU A 64 -0.25 -0.12 19.49
N LEU A 65 -0.20 0.41 18.27
CA LEU A 65 -1.32 0.48 17.33
C LEU A 65 -1.15 -0.48 16.14
N LEU A 66 -0.42 -1.58 16.38
CA LEU A 66 -0.19 -2.68 15.45
C LEU A 66 -0.68 -4.01 16.05
N PRO A 67 -1.17 -4.95 15.22
CA PRO A 67 -1.91 -6.13 15.67
C PRO A 67 -0.99 -7.30 16.10
N MET A 68 0.02 -7.02 16.93
CA MET A 68 0.98 -8.00 17.43
C MET A 68 0.88 -8.13 18.95
N PHE A 69 0.71 -9.35 19.45
CA PHE A 69 0.69 -9.64 20.89
C PHE A 69 2.08 -10.03 21.40
N ASP A 70 2.84 -10.76 20.59
CA ASP A 70 4.18 -11.24 20.92
C ASP A 70 5.28 -10.56 20.07
N ASP A 71 6.19 -9.87 20.75
CA ASP A 71 7.33 -9.22 20.10
C ASP A 71 8.34 -10.22 19.55
N ALA A 72 8.44 -11.43 20.12
CA ALA A 72 9.40 -12.44 19.64
C ALA A 72 9.05 -12.94 18.23
N SER A 73 7.79 -12.75 17.81
CA SER A 73 7.27 -13.10 16.49
C SER A 73 7.50 -12.01 15.44
N ILE A 74 7.96 -10.81 15.83
CA ILE A 74 8.23 -9.70 14.91
C ILE A 74 9.34 -10.07 13.92
N ILE A 75 9.06 -9.84 12.63
CA ILE A 75 10.00 -9.95 11.52
C ILE A 75 10.12 -8.57 10.89
N SER A 76 11.27 -7.93 11.06
CA SER A 76 11.59 -6.64 10.44
C SER A 76 12.84 -6.74 9.59
N LEU A 77 12.88 -5.97 8.51
CA LEU A 77 14.06 -5.72 7.68
C LEU A 77 14.49 -4.24 7.76
N GLY A 78 13.94 -3.46 8.69
CA GLY A 78 14.16 -2.02 8.80
C GLY A 78 13.22 -1.17 7.94
N GLU A 79 12.09 -1.73 7.50
CA GLU A 79 11.05 -0.98 6.77
C GLU A 79 10.47 0.18 7.57
N GLY A 80 10.04 1.22 6.86
CA GLY A 80 9.47 2.42 7.45
C GLY A 80 10.45 3.58 7.57
N TRP A 81 9.97 4.66 8.18
CA TRP A 81 10.66 5.95 8.34
C TRP A 81 11.34 6.45 7.06
N THR A 82 10.64 6.31 5.94
CA THR A 82 11.14 6.65 4.63
C THR A 82 11.24 8.17 4.45
N PRO A 83 12.11 8.68 3.57
CA PRO A 83 12.25 10.11 3.37
C PRO A 83 10.96 10.79 2.91
N LEU A 84 10.71 11.98 3.44
CA LEU A 84 9.74 12.94 2.93
C LEU A 84 10.53 14.06 2.23
N LEU A 85 10.59 14.00 0.91
CA LEU A 85 11.44 14.85 0.08
C LEU A 85 10.64 16.06 -0.40
N HIS A 86 11.21 17.26 -0.28
CA HIS A 86 10.63 18.47 -0.84
C HIS A 86 11.02 18.59 -2.32
N MET A 87 10.05 18.48 -3.24
CA MET A 87 10.27 18.53 -4.69
C MET A 87 10.36 19.98 -5.17
N LYS A 88 11.45 20.67 -4.82
CA LYS A 88 11.57 22.12 -5.02
C LYS A 88 11.55 22.55 -6.48
N LYS A 89 12.20 21.80 -7.38
CA LYS A 89 12.34 22.19 -8.79
C LYS A 89 11.04 21.95 -9.54
N LEU A 90 10.44 20.78 -9.34
CA LEU A 90 9.16 20.43 -9.92
C LEU A 90 8.04 21.29 -9.31
N GLY A 91 8.06 21.50 -8.00
CA GLY A 91 7.12 22.39 -7.32
C GLY A 91 7.15 23.81 -7.89
N LYS A 92 8.35 24.38 -8.12
CA LYS A 92 8.49 25.68 -8.78
C LYS A 92 7.95 25.67 -10.21
N GLU A 93 8.22 24.62 -10.99
CA GLU A 93 7.70 24.46 -12.36
C GLU A 93 6.17 24.43 -12.40
N LEU A 94 5.54 23.79 -11.42
CA LEU A 94 4.10 23.62 -11.33
C LEU A 94 3.37 24.78 -10.63
N GLY A 95 4.08 25.77 -10.08
CA GLY A 95 3.49 26.77 -9.20
C GLY A 95 3.02 26.21 -7.84
N LEU A 96 3.57 25.06 -7.42
CA LEU A 96 3.28 24.39 -6.15
C LEU A 96 4.52 24.40 -5.24
N PRO A 97 4.76 25.47 -4.47
CA PRO A 97 5.91 25.55 -3.57
C PRO A 97 5.91 24.45 -2.49
N ASN A 98 4.75 23.90 -2.12
CA ASN A 98 4.58 22.90 -1.06
C ASN A 98 4.33 21.49 -1.63
N LEU A 99 5.11 21.08 -2.65
CA LEU A 99 5.06 19.74 -3.24
C LEU A 99 6.08 18.80 -2.59
N TYR A 100 5.60 17.70 -2.02
CA TYR A 100 6.42 16.70 -1.34
C TYR A 100 6.27 15.31 -1.96
N LEU A 101 7.34 14.52 -1.89
CA LEU A 101 7.36 13.11 -2.26
C LEU A 101 7.64 12.26 -1.03
N LYS A 102 6.75 11.33 -0.72
CA LYS A 102 6.98 10.30 0.28
C LYS A 102 7.63 9.08 -0.38
N ASP A 103 8.93 8.87 -0.14
CA ASP A 103 9.74 7.94 -0.92
C ASP A 103 9.78 6.50 -0.36
N GLU A 104 8.77 5.70 -0.67
CA GLU A 104 8.72 4.28 -0.28
C GLU A 104 9.59 3.35 -1.12
N GLY A 105 10.27 3.88 -2.15
CA GLY A 105 11.21 3.12 -2.97
C GLY A 105 12.44 2.65 -2.20
N LEU A 106 12.76 3.29 -1.08
CA LEU A 106 13.92 3.00 -0.23
C LEU A 106 13.67 1.96 0.87
N ASN A 107 12.48 1.36 0.91
CA ASN A 107 12.23 0.22 1.80
C ASN A 107 13.12 -0.99 1.43
N PRO A 108 13.33 -1.96 2.35
CA PRO A 108 14.26 -3.08 2.16
C PRO A 108 14.03 -3.94 0.91
N THR A 109 12.81 -3.95 0.37
CA THR A 109 12.44 -4.71 -0.83
C THR A 109 12.20 -3.80 -2.04
N GLY A 110 12.70 -2.57 -2.01
CA GLY A 110 12.56 -1.56 -3.06
C GLY A 110 11.13 -1.03 -3.25
N SER A 111 10.21 -1.26 -2.31
CA SER A 111 8.83 -0.75 -2.41
C SER A 111 8.09 -0.74 -1.08
N PHE A 112 7.01 0.03 -1.04
CA PHE A 112 6.13 0.12 0.11
C PHE A 112 5.56 -1.24 0.55
N LYS A 113 5.55 -2.28 -0.33
CA LYS A 113 5.06 -3.64 -0.03
C LYS A 113 5.71 -4.24 1.21
N ALA A 114 6.96 -3.83 1.49
CA ALA A 114 7.68 -4.15 2.71
C ALA A 114 6.84 -3.94 3.98
N ARG A 115 6.23 -2.77 4.14
CA ARG A 115 5.42 -2.43 5.33
C ARG A 115 4.31 -3.43 5.62
N GLY A 116 3.52 -3.76 4.60
CA GLY A 116 2.38 -4.66 4.75
C GLY A 116 2.83 -6.09 5.02
N LEU A 117 3.86 -6.57 4.32
CA LEU A 117 4.31 -7.95 4.44
C LEU A 117 5.18 -8.20 5.67
N CYS A 118 5.83 -7.17 6.19
CA CYS A 118 6.38 -7.18 7.54
C CYS A 118 5.31 -7.61 8.56
N LEU A 119 4.16 -6.93 8.58
CA LEU A 119 3.09 -7.23 9.53
C LEU A 119 2.44 -8.59 9.27
N ALA A 120 2.07 -8.86 8.02
CA ALA A 120 1.45 -10.13 7.66
C ALA A 120 2.31 -11.33 8.03
N VAL A 121 3.61 -11.30 7.70
CA VAL A 121 4.51 -12.42 7.98
C VAL A 121 4.82 -12.54 9.47
N SER A 122 4.98 -11.42 10.19
CA SER A 122 5.13 -11.43 11.64
C SER A 122 3.92 -12.08 12.32
N LYS A 123 2.71 -11.72 11.88
CA LYS A 123 1.47 -12.29 12.42
C LYS A 123 1.27 -13.74 12.02
N ALA A 124 1.66 -14.11 10.80
CA ALA A 124 1.67 -15.50 10.37
C ALA A 124 2.58 -16.36 11.26
N ARG A 125 3.77 -15.85 11.60
CA ARG A 125 4.69 -16.51 12.55
C ARG A 125 4.08 -16.62 13.95
N GLU A 126 3.46 -15.56 14.47
CA GLU A 126 2.77 -15.56 15.77
C GLU A 126 1.67 -16.63 15.83
N LEU A 127 0.95 -16.82 14.72
CA LEU A 127 -0.13 -17.80 14.58
C LEU A 127 0.35 -19.21 14.16
N GLY A 128 1.66 -19.46 14.13
CA GLY A 128 2.23 -20.77 13.82
C GLY A 128 2.14 -21.21 12.36
N ILE A 129 1.94 -20.28 11.42
CA ILE A 129 1.87 -20.57 9.98
C ILE A 129 3.27 -20.80 9.43
N THR A 130 3.49 -21.97 8.82
CA THR A 130 4.80 -22.40 8.31
C THR A 130 4.92 -22.33 6.78
N GLU A 131 3.82 -22.13 6.06
CA GLU A 131 3.78 -22.14 4.60
C GLU A 131 2.72 -21.17 4.07
N VAL A 132 3.13 -20.33 3.11
CA VAL A 132 2.31 -19.23 2.58
C VAL A 132 2.30 -19.24 1.06
N ALA A 133 1.21 -18.78 0.47
CA ALA A 133 1.06 -18.62 -0.97
C ALA A 133 0.46 -17.26 -1.35
N MET A 134 0.88 -16.69 -2.48
CA MET A 134 0.30 -15.44 -2.99
C MET A 134 0.33 -15.37 -4.52
N PRO A 135 -0.74 -14.90 -5.18
CA PRO A 135 -0.66 -14.42 -6.54
C PRO A 135 -0.09 -12.99 -6.56
N SER A 136 0.87 -12.72 -7.43
CA SER A 136 1.49 -11.40 -7.56
C SER A 136 1.84 -11.10 -9.00
N ALA A 137 1.49 -9.90 -9.47
CA ALA A 137 1.93 -9.36 -10.76
C ALA A 137 2.93 -8.19 -10.59
N GLY A 138 3.62 -8.13 -9.44
CA GLY A 138 4.61 -7.09 -9.18
C GLY A 138 5.27 -7.25 -7.82
N ASN A 139 5.52 -6.12 -7.15
CA ASN A 139 6.36 -5.98 -5.96
C ASN A 139 5.97 -6.83 -4.73
N ALA A 140 4.74 -7.35 -4.66
CA ALA A 140 4.28 -8.08 -3.47
C ALA A 140 4.97 -9.45 -3.32
N GLY A 141 5.18 -10.16 -4.43
CA GLY A 141 5.82 -11.49 -4.44
C GLY A 141 7.22 -11.47 -3.83
N GLY A 142 8.10 -10.62 -4.36
CA GLY A 142 9.47 -10.47 -3.85
C GLY A 142 9.51 -10.03 -2.39
N ALA A 143 8.61 -9.12 -1.99
CA ALA A 143 8.50 -8.73 -0.60
C ALA A 143 8.03 -9.89 0.30
N LEU A 144 7.06 -10.73 -0.10
CA LEU A 144 6.65 -11.88 0.70
C LEU A 144 7.82 -12.83 0.91
N ALA A 145 8.52 -13.15 -0.18
CA ALA A 145 9.67 -14.04 -0.14
C ALA A 145 10.76 -13.52 0.80
N ALA A 146 11.05 -12.22 0.77
CA ALA A 146 12.06 -11.61 1.65
C ALA A 146 11.74 -11.77 3.15
N TYR A 147 10.52 -11.41 3.57
CA TYR A 147 10.13 -11.53 4.99
C TYR A 147 9.97 -12.99 5.40
N ALA A 148 9.41 -13.83 4.53
CA ALA A 148 9.23 -15.25 4.81
C ALA A 148 10.57 -15.98 4.91
N ALA A 149 11.58 -15.62 4.11
CA ALA A 149 12.94 -16.13 4.23
C ALA A 149 13.53 -15.85 5.62
N LYS A 150 13.42 -14.59 6.11
CA LYS A 150 13.86 -14.22 7.46
C LYS A 150 13.08 -14.96 8.55
N ALA A 151 11.79 -15.23 8.31
CA ALA A 151 10.91 -15.97 9.22
C ALA A 151 11.06 -17.50 9.15
N LYS A 152 11.82 -18.03 8.18
CA LYS A 152 11.89 -19.47 7.85
C LYS A 152 10.53 -20.08 7.49
N ILE A 153 9.70 -19.32 6.78
CA ILE A 153 8.37 -19.73 6.29
C ILE A 153 8.49 -20.09 4.81
N LYS A 154 7.98 -21.27 4.42
CA LYS A 154 7.96 -21.72 3.02
C LYS A 154 7.03 -20.82 2.19
N THR A 155 7.48 -20.42 1.01
CA THR A 155 6.76 -19.42 0.20
C THR A 155 6.52 -19.90 -1.22
N HIS A 156 5.27 -19.79 -1.67
CA HIS A 156 4.82 -20.12 -3.03
C HIS A 156 4.25 -18.87 -3.71
N VAL A 157 4.88 -18.40 -4.78
CA VAL A 157 4.42 -17.20 -5.50
C VAL A 157 4.00 -17.56 -6.91
N PHE A 158 2.76 -17.20 -7.25
CA PHE A 158 2.18 -17.40 -8.58
C PHE A 158 2.27 -16.08 -9.33
N ILE A 159 3.03 -16.06 -10.43
CA ILE A 159 3.41 -14.82 -11.12
C ILE A 159 3.11 -14.93 -12.63
N PRO A 160 2.37 -13.97 -13.21
CA PRO A 160 2.23 -13.86 -14.66
C PRO A 160 3.60 -13.76 -15.37
N LYS A 161 3.76 -14.44 -16.51
CA LYS A 161 5.03 -14.45 -17.25
C LYS A 161 5.52 -13.08 -17.71
N ASP A 162 4.62 -12.13 -17.89
CA ASP A 162 4.89 -10.75 -18.32
C ASP A 162 5.17 -9.78 -17.16
N THR A 163 5.27 -10.28 -15.92
CA THR A 163 5.64 -9.48 -14.74
C THR A 163 7.08 -8.99 -14.86
N PRO A 164 7.41 -7.78 -14.37
CA PRO A 164 8.78 -7.28 -14.31
C PRO A 164 9.80 -8.32 -13.84
N VAL A 165 10.90 -8.45 -14.58
CA VAL A 165 11.88 -9.53 -14.38
C VAL A 165 12.50 -9.50 -12.99
N VAL A 166 12.68 -8.30 -12.42
CA VAL A 166 13.20 -8.12 -11.07
C VAL A 166 12.25 -8.76 -10.04
N ASN A 167 10.94 -8.59 -10.19
CA ASN A 167 9.97 -9.16 -9.25
C ASN A 167 9.94 -10.69 -9.29
N ILE A 168 10.17 -11.31 -10.46
CA ILE A 168 10.29 -12.77 -10.59
C ILE A 168 11.58 -13.25 -9.92
N LYS A 169 12.71 -12.62 -10.27
CA LYS A 169 14.04 -13.01 -9.76
C LYS A 169 14.17 -12.87 -8.25
N GLU A 170 13.60 -11.80 -7.66
CA GLU A 170 13.63 -11.59 -6.21
C GLU A 170 13.03 -12.75 -5.43
N VAL A 171 11.91 -13.31 -5.90
CA VAL A 171 11.27 -14.45 -5.21
C VAL A 171 12.22 -15.64 -5.15
N SER A 172 12.83 -16.00 -6.29
CA SER A 172 13.78 -17.11 -6.35
C SER A 172 15.03 -16.85 -5.50
N MET A 173 15.55 -15.63 -5.49
CA MET A 173 16.73 -15.26 -4.71
C MET A 173 16.51 -15.38 -3.20
N TYR A 174 15.29 -15.11 -2.72
CA TYR A 174 14.91 -15.32 -1.33
C TYR A 174 14.49 -16.77 -1.01
N GLY A 175 14.63 -17.70 -1.95
CA GLY A 175 14.28 -19.12 -1.76
C GLY A 175 12.78 -19.43 -1.85
N GLY A 176 11.98 -18.50 -2.36
CA GLY A 176 10.57 -18.75 -2.68
C GLY A 176 10.40 -19.59 -3.95
N VAL A 177 9.38 -20.44 -3.97
CA VAL A 177 9.02 -21.22 -5.17
C VAL A 177 8.19 -20.35 -6.11
N VAL A 178 8.70 -20.13 -7.32
CA VAL A 178 8.00 -19.37 -8.37
C VAL A 178 7.21 -20.32 -9.26
N TYR A 179 5.92 -20.02 -9.42
CA TYR A 179 5.05 -20.64 -10.41
C TYR A 179 4.71 -19.61 -11.48
N LEU A 180 5.29 -19.74 -12.67
CA LEU A 180 4.98 -18.88 -13.80
C LEU A 180 3.62 -19.27 -14.40
N VAL A 181 2.77 -18.28 -14.65
CA VAL A 181 1.39 -18.46 -15.12
C VAL A 181 1.16 -17.63 -16.39
N GLU A 182 0.43 -18.18 -17.35
CA GLU A 182 -0.04 -17.44 -18.52
C GLU A 182 -1.23 -16.53 -18.14
N GLY A 183 -1.33 -15.35 -18.75
CA GLY A 183 -2.43 -14.41 -18.51
C GLY A 183 -2.09 -13.36 -17.44
N VAL A 184 -3.09 -12.99 -16.62
CA VAL A 184 -2.99 -11.88 -15.66
C VAL A 184 -3.03 -12.36 -14.20
N ILE A 185 -3.00 -11.44 -13.23
CA ILE A 185 -2.97 -11.76 -11.79
C ILE A 185 -4.17 -12.62 -11.33
N SER A 186 -5.34 -12.49 -11.98
CA SER A 186 -6.50 -13.34 -11.68
C SER A 186 -6.28 -14.80 -12.09
N ASP A 187 -5.55 -15.06 -13.17
CA ASP A 187 -5.20 -16.42 -13.60
C ASP A 187 -4.18 -17.04 -12.64
N ALA A 188 -3.20 -16.24 -12.20
CA ALA A 188 -2.28 -16.63 -11.13
C ALA A 188 -3.02 -16.98 -9.83
N ALA A 189 -4.04 -16.19 -9.45
CA ALA A 189 -4.87 -16.46 -8.29
C ALA A 189 -5.70 -17.75 -8.45
N LYS A 190 -6.26 -18.00 -9.63
CA LYS A 190 -6.98 -19.24 -9.94
C LYS A 190 -6.06 -20.45 -9.80
N LYS A 191 -4.89 -20.41 -10.44
CA LYS A 191 -3.89 -21.49 -10.38
C LYS A 191 -3.43 -21.77 -8.95
N MET A 192 -3.17 -20.72 -8.16
CA MET A 192 -2.84 -20.86 -6.74
C MET A 192 -3.96 -21.57 -5.97
N ASN A 193 -5.21 -21.13 -6.15
CA ASN A 193 -6.36 -21.72 -5.46
C ASN A 193 -6.57 -23.19 -5.81
N ASP A 194 -6.30 -23.59 -7.05
CA ASP A 194 -6.39 -24.99 -7.46
C ASP A 194 -5.25 -25.83 -6.87
N MET A 195 -4.02 -25.31 -6.87
CA MET A 195 -2.85 -26.04 -6.36
C MET A 195 -2.77 -26.12 -4.83
N ARG A 196 -3.43 -25.20 -4.12
CA ARG A 196 -3.44 -25.20 -2.65
C ARG A 196 -4.54 -26.07 -2.04
N ARG A 197 -5.48 -26.61 -2.83
CA ARG A 197 -6.53 -27.49 -2.31
C ARG A 197 -5.87 -28.70 -1.64
N GLY A 198 -6.28 -28.99 -0.39
CA GLY A 198 -5.71 -30.08 0.40
C GLY A 198 -4.30 -29.82 0.94
N LYS A 199 -3.77 -28.58 0.83
CA LYS A 199 -2.48 -28.18 1.41
C LYS A 199 -2.67 -27.12 2.50
N ASN A 200 -1.67 -26.98 3.37
CA ASN A 200 -1.67 -26.02 4.47
C ASN A 200 -1.13 -24.64 4.08
N TRP A 201 -1.26 -24.27 2.80
CA TRP A 201 -0.75 -22.98 2.30
C TRP A 201 -1.69 -21.85 2.69
N PHE A 202 -1.21 -20.93 3.52
CA PHE A 202 -1.98 -19.75 3.90
C PHE A 202 -2.00 -18.70 2.78
N ASP A 203 -3.18 -18.18 2.45
CA ASP A 203 -3.38 -17.22 1.36
C ASP A 203 -3.01 -15.80 1.81
N MET A 204 -1.86 -15.31 1.34
CA MET A 204 -1.33 -13.97 1.59
C MET A 204 -1.78 -12.93 0.54
N SER A 205 -2.80 -13.24 -0.28
CA SER A 205 -3.38 -12.30 -1.23
C SER A 205 -3.82 -11.00 -0.54
N THR A 206 -3.67 -9.89 -1.26
CA THR A 206 -4.00 -8.55 -0.76
C THR A 206 -5.41 -8.50 -0.15
N MET A 207 -5.51 -8.10 1.13
CA MET A 207 -6.77 -7.95 1.89
C MET A 207 -7.57 -9.24 2.13
N LYS A 208 -7.03 -10.42 1.79
CA LYS A 208 -7.59 -11.70 2.22
C LYS A 208 -7.04 -12.20 3.54
N GLU A 209 -5.82 -11.78 3.87
CA GLU A 209 -5.35 -11.73 5.24
C GLU A 209 -5.57 -10.29 5.77
N PRO A 210 -5.82 -10.10 7.08
CA PRO A 210 -6.24 -8.80 7.61
C PRO A 210 -5.10 -7.86 8.04
N TYR A 211 -3.85 -8.30 8.01
CA TYR A 211 -2.75 -7.64 8.72
C TYR A 211 -1.85 -6.78 7.81
N ARG A 212 -1.84 -6.99 6.49
CA ARG A 212 -1.10 -6.10 5.57
C ARG A 212 -1.60 -4.67 5.63
N LEU A 213 -2.91 -4.47 5.81
CA LEU A 213 -3.47 -3.13 5.94
C LEU A 213 -2.83 -2.37 7.11
N GLU A 214 -2.64 -3.03 8.24
CA GLU A 214 -2.07 -2.42 9.45
C GLU A 214 -0.62 -2.02 9.26
N GLY A 215 0.16 -2.80 8.51
CA GLY A 215 1.48 -2.37 8.07
C GLY A 215 1.41 -1.12 7.18
N LYS A 216 0.46 -1.05 6.24
CA LYS A 216 0.24 0.12 5.37
C LYS A 216 -0.25 1.35 6.11
N LYS A 217 -1.02 1.16 7.18
CA LYS A 217 -1.53 2.23 8.05
C LYS A 217 -0.42 3.13 8.56
N THR A 218 0.76 2.57 8.81
CA THR A 218 1.94 3.32 9.26
C THR A 218 2.42 4.38 8.27
N LEU A 219 2.05 4.30 6.99
CA LEU A 219 2.26 5.40 6.03
C LEU A 219 1.62 6.70 6.54
N GLY A 220 0.42 6.62 7.13
CA GLY A 220 -0.33 7.77 7.62
C GLY A 220 0.23 8.33 8.93
N TYR A 221 0.58 7.47 9.89
CA TYR A 221 1.23 7.91 11.13
C TYR A 221 2.57 8.59 10.85
N GLU A 222 3.36 7.99 9.98
CA GLU A 222 4.68 8.50 9.63
C GLU A 222 4.62 9.81 8.86
N LEU A 223 3.67 9.94 7.94
CA LEU A 223 3.43 11.20 7.26
C LEU A 223 3.04 12.30 8.26
N ALA A 224 2.12 11.99 9.18
CA ALA A 224 1.71 12.94 10.22
C ALA A 224 2.89 13.35 11.09
N GLU A 225 3.67 12.39 11.61
CA GLU A 225 4.81 12.66 12.47
C GLU A 225 5.87 13.52 11.76
N GLN A 226 6.20 13.21 10.50
CA GLN A 226 7.17 13.97 9.72
C GLN A 226 6.71 15.40 9.42
N PHE A 227 5.40 15.63 9.29
CA PHE A 227 4.82 16.97 9.24
C PHE A 227 4.47 17.55 10.62
N ARG A 228 5.04 17.01 11.71
CA ARG A 228 4.82 17.48 13.09
C ARG A 228 3.33 17.52 13.46
N TRP A 229 2.62 16.47 13.08
CA TRP A 229 1.20 16.23 13.36
C TRP A 229 0.24 17.21 12.66
N LYS A 230 0.72 17.94 11.65
CA LYS A 230 -0.10 18.76 10.74
C LYS A 230 -0.18 18.08 9.37
N LEU A 231 -1.30 17.45 9.07
CA LEU A 231 -1.48 16.72 7.81
C LEU A 231 -1.40 17.64 6.58
N PRO A 232 -0.97 17.13 5.41
CA PRO A 232 -1.04 17.87 4.15
C PRO A 232 -2.49 18.06 3.70
N ASP A 233 -2.72 19.02 2.80
CA ASP A 233 -4.06 19.31 2.27
C ASP A 233 -4.51 18.26 1.26
N VAL A 234 -3.58 17.72 0.46
CA VAL A 234 -3.87 16.73 -0.58
C VAL A 234 -2.83 15.60 -0.57
N ILE A 235 -3.31 14.35 -0.64
CA ILE A 235 -2.47 13.17 -0.82
C ILE A 235 -2.79 12.54 -2.18
N VAL A 236 -1.78 12.40 -3.04
CA VAL A 236 -1.89 11.78 -4.35
C VAL A 236 -1.24 10.41 -4.32
N TYR A 237 -2.04 9.37 -4.53
CA TYR A 237 -1.64 7.99 -4.28
C TYR A 237 -1.92 7.08 -5.50
N PRO A 238 -0.92 6.35 -6.02
CA PRO A 238 -1.12 5.34 -7.05
C PRO A 238 -1.94 4.14 -6.54
N THR A 239 -3.08 3.86 -7.17
CA THR A 239 -4.07 2.89 -6.68
C THR A 239 -4.21 1.69 -7.61
N GLY A 240 -3.51 0.60 -7.27
CA GLY A 240 -3.88 -0.74 -7.71
C GLY A 240 -4.95 -1.33 -6.78
N GLY A 241 -4.50 -2.10 -5.78
CA GLY A 241 -5.38 -2.65 -4.74
C GLY A 241 -5.75 -1.70 -3.59
N GLY A 242 -5.31 -0.43 -3.62
CA GLY A 242 -5.71 0.64 -2.68
C GLY A 242 -5.33 0.51 -1.20
N THR A 243 -4.65 -0.56 -0.78
CA THR A 243 -4.30 -0.79 0.64
C THR A 243 -3.56 0.36 1.34
N GLY A 244 -2.69 1.10 0.63
CA GLY A 244 -2.02 2.28 1.20
C GLY A 244 -2.99 3.43 1.47
N LEU A 245 -3.87 3.72 0.51
CA LEU A 245 -4.91 4.76 0.62
C LEU A 245 -5.89 4.45 1.77
N ILE A 246 -6.38 3.21 1.85
CA ILE A 246 -7.25 2.75 2.95
C ILE A 246 -6.50 2.83 4.29
N GLY A 247 -5.23 2.37 4.32
CA GLY A 247 -4.42 2.37 5.54
C GLY A 247 -4.18 3.76 6.08
N MET A 248 -3.79 4.71 5.23
CA MET A 248 -3.60 6.11 5.64
C MET A 248 -4.90 6.72 6.19
N TRP A 249 -6.03 6.49 5.52
CA TRP A 249 -7.32 7.00 5.99
C TRP A 249 -7.72 6.43 7.35
N LYS A 250 -7.49 5.12 7.56
CA LYS A 250 -7.66 4.49 8.87
C LYS A 250 -6.75 5.14 9.92
N ALA A 251 -5.46 5.36 9.60
CA ALA A 251 -4.53 6.02 10.52
C ALA A 251 -5.01 7.43 10.92
N PHE A 252 -5.50 8.22 9.96
CA PHE A 252 -6.00 9.57 10.25
C PHE A 252 -7.22 9.55 11.17
N ARG A 253 -8.15 8.62 10.97
CA ARG A 253 -9.30 8.43 11.86
C ARG A 253 -8.88 8.05 13.28
N GLU A 254 -7.96 7.10 13.40
CA GLU A 254 -7.44 6.68 14.70
C GLU A 254 -6.71 7.84 15.41
N MET A 255 -5.87 8.59 14.70
CA MET A 255 -5.18 9.76 15.26
C MET A 255 -6.12 10.88 15.69
N GLU A 256 -7.23 11.08 14.96
CA GLU A 256 -8.27 12.05 15.33
C GLU A 256 -8.96 11.62 16.64
N GLU A 257 -9.31 10.35 16.78
CA GLU A 257 -9.92 9.82 18.02
C GLU A 257 -8.96 9.88 19.22
N LEU A 258 -7.69 9.55 18.98
CA LEU A 258 -6.60 9.67 19.93
C LEU A 258 -6.30 11.15 20.29
N GLY A 259 -6.75 12.11 19.49
CA GLY A 259 -6.52 13.54 19.67
C GLY A 259 -5.09 13.99 19.31
N TRP A 260 -4.39 13.23 18.47
CA TRP A 260 -3.02 13.56 18.02
C TRP A 260 -3.01 14.57 16.88
N ILE A 261 -4.08 14.58 16.08
CA ILE A 261 -4.29 15.53 14.99
C ILE A 261 -5.63 16.23 15.19
N SER A 262 -5.77 17.40 14.56
CA SER A 262 -7.02 18.16 14.55
C SER A 262 -7.20 18.88 13.21
N GLY A 263 -8.42 19.30 12.91
CA GLY A 263 -8.73 20.05 11.70
C GLY A 263 -9.08 19.17 10.50
N LYS A 264 -8.90 19.72 9.29
CA LYS A 264 -9.27 19.04 8.05
C LYS A 264 -8.28 17.92 7.75
N LYS A 265 -8.82 16.72 7.47
CA LYS A 265 -8.04 15.60 6.93
C LYS A 265 -7.71 15.87 5.44
N PRO A 266 -6.63 15.27 4.90
CA PRO A 266 -6.26 15.43 3.50
C PRO A 266 -7.37 14.97 2.56
N LYS A 267 -7.55 15.67 1.44
CA LYS A 267 -8.27 15.13 0.29
C LYS A 267 -7.46 13.98 -0.30
N MET A 268 -8.06 12.79 -0.40
CA MET A 268 -7.35 11.60 -0.90
C MET A 268 -7.57 11.48 -2.41
N VAL A 269 -6.51 11.36 -3.19
CA VAL A 269 -6.58 11.18 -4.64
C VAL A 269 -6.11 9.79 -5.03
N SER A 270 -6.97 9.04 -5.72
CA SER A 270 -6.65 7.75 -6.31
C SER A 270 -6.21 7.92 -7.75
N VAL A 271 -5.02 7.41 -8.09
CA VAL A 271 -4.49 7.49 -9.46
C VAL A 271 -4.39 6.11 -10.10
N GLN A 272 -4.94 5.95 -11.29
CA GLN A 272 -4.85 4.73 -12.10
C GLN A 272 -4.37 5.07 -13.52
N THR A 273 -4.10 4.06 -14.34
CA THR A 273 -3.78 4.26 -15.76
C THR A 273 -5.02 4.05 -16.63
N LEU A 274 -5.09 4.70 -17.79
CA LEU A 274 -6.22 4.60 -18.72
C LEU A 274 -6.53 3.15 -19.13
N GLY A 275 -5.49 2.31 -19.25
CA GLY A 275 -5.63 0.90 -19.59
C GLY A 275 -6.10 -0.01 -18.44
N CYS A 276 -6.22 0.50 -17.21
CA CYS A 276 -6.80 -0.22 -16.07
C CYS A 276 -7.32 0.76 -15.00
N ALA A 277 -8.52 1.32 -15.20
CA ALA A 277 -9.07 2.39 -14.35
C ALA A 277 -10.42 2.06 -13.65
N PRO A 278 -10.61 0.87 -13.05
CA PRO A 278 -11.91 0.46 -12.50
C PRO A 278 -12.42 1.36 -11.35
N ILE A 279 -11.53 1.89 -10.50
CA ILE A 279 -11.90 2.80 -9.41
C ILE A 279 -12.26 4.18 -9.97
N VAL A 280 -11.51 4.68 -10.96
CA VAL A 280 -11.80 5.97 -11.60
C VAL A 280 -13.19 5.93 -12.26
N LYS A 281 -13.50 4.86 -13.00
CA LYS A 281 -14.81 4.65 -13.61
C LYS A 281 -15.93 4.63 -12.55
N ALA A 282 -15.78 3.78 -11.53
CA ALA A 282 -16.76 3.66 -10.46
C ALA A 282 -16.98 4.98 -9.70
N PHE A 283 -15.91 5.72 -9.42
CA PHE A 283 -15.99 7.00 -8.73
C PHE A 283 -16.78 8.04 -9.55
N ARG A 284 -16.47 8.17 -10.85
CA ARG A 284 -17.17 9.08 -11.79
C ARG A 284 -18.65 8.72 -11.93
N GLU A 285 -18.95 7.43 -11.96
CA GLU A 285 -20.32 6.90 -12.02
C GLU A 285 -21.05 6.90 -10.66
N LYS A 286 -20.42 7.46 -9.61
CA LYS A 286 -20.93 7.55 -8.23
C LYS A 286 -21.35 6.19 -7.64
N GLN A 287 -20.61 5.14 -7.98
CA GLN A 287 -20.87 3.78 -7.54
C GLN A 287 -20.20 3.48 -6.19
N ARG A 288 -20.76 2.53 -5.43
CA ARG A 288 -20.16 2.04 -4.18
C ARG A 288 -19.18 0.88 -4.37
N VAL A 289 -19.16 0.30 -5.57
CA VAL A 289 -18.31 -0.83 -5.96
C VAL A 289 -17.78 -0.58 -7.37
N SER A 290 -16.61 -1.13 -7.68
CA SER A 290 -16.11 -1.14 -9.05
C SER A 290 -16.54 -2.40 -9.80
N HIS A 291 -16.54 -2.35 -11.12
CA HIS A 291 -16.66 -3.53 -11.95
C HIS A 291 -15.28 -3.98 -12.42
N CYS A 292 -15.15 -5.25 -12.78
CA CYS A 292 -13.89 -5.76 -13.32
C CYS A 292 -13.56 -5.00 -14.62
N TRP A 293 -12.33 -4.53 -14.73
CA TRP A 293 -11.83 -3.92 -15.95
C TRP A 293 -11.45 -5.00 -16.96
N GLU A 294 -12.01 -4.95 -18.17
CA GLU A 294 -11.70 -5.92 -19.23
C GLU A 294 -10.39 -5.56 -19.93
N ASN A 295 -9.62 -6.57 -20.34
CA ASN A 295 -8.38 -6.42 -21.10
C ASN A 295 -7.37 -5.42 -20.49
N ALA A 296 -7.23 -5.45 -19.17
CA ALA A 296 -6.38 -4.53 -18.43
C ALA A 296 -4.92 -4.58 -18.92
N THR A 297 -4.42 -3.43 -19.38
CA THR A 297 -3.05 -3.28 -19.89
C THR A 297 -2.42 -2.02 -19.32
N THR A 298 -1.16 -2.11 -18.93
CA THR A 298 -0.32 -0.96 -18.59
C THR A 298 1.11 -1.42 -18.30
N VAL A 299 2.10 -0.56 -18.57
CA VAL A 299 3.50 -0.71 -18.14
C VAL A 299 3.66 -0.60 -16.62
N ALA A 300 2.72 0.04 -15.94
CA ALA A 300 2.70 0.22 -14.49
C ALA A 300 2.10 -1.02 -13.81
N SER A 301 2.88 -2.10 -13.70
CA SER A 301 2.39 -3.43 -13.27
C SER A 301 1.64 -3.43 -11.93
N GLY A 302 2.03 -2.57 -10.98
CA GLY A 302 1.35 -2.40 -9.70
C GLY A 302 -0.04 -1.75 -9.78
N LEU A 303 -0.36 -1.06 -10.88
CA LEU A 303 -1.67 -0.48 -11.19
C LEU A 303 -2.55 -1.41 -12.03
N ARG A 304 -2.00 -2.49 -12.61
CA ARG A 304 -2.74 -3.48 -13.41
C ARG A 304 -3.60 -4.41 -12.52
N VAL A 305 -4.58 -3.83 -11.83
CA VAL A 305 -5.50 -4.51 -10.91
C VAL A 305 -6.95 -4.32 -11.41
N PRO A 306 -7.47 -5.24 -12.23
CA PRO A 306 -8.79 -5.11 -12.86
C PRO A 306 -9.95 -4.99 -11.89
N LYS A 307 -9.81 -5.60 -10.71
CA LYS A 307 -10.80 -5.59 -9.64
C LYS A 307 -10.09 -5.63 -8.29
N ALA A 308 -10.14 -4.53 -7.56
CA ALA A 308 -9.66 -4.50 -6.17
C ALA A 308 -10.64 -5.24 -5.26
N PHE A 309 -10.12 -6.08 -4.36
CA PHE A 309 -10.95 -6.82 -3.39
C PHE A 309 -11.65 -5.89 -2.37
N ALA A 310 -10.97 -4.80 -2.01
CA ALA A 310 -11.42 -3.79 -1.05
C ALA A 310 -11.89 -2.49 -1.75
N ASP A 311 -12.43 -2.59 -2.96
CA ASP A 311 -12.89 -1.45 -3.76
C ASP A 311 -13.87 -0.52 -3.03
N THR A 312 -14.81 -1.07 -2.26
CA THR A 312 -15.73 -0.27 -1.44
C THR A 312 -14.98 0.63 -0.45
N LEU A 313 -13.94 0.11 0.22
CA LEU A 313 -13.14 0.92 1.17
C LEU A 313 -12.34 2.02 0.45
N ILE A 314 -11.88 1.77 -0.78
CA ILE A 314 -11.21 2.79 -1.60
C ILE A 314 -12.20 3.91 -1.93
N LEU A 315 -13.38 3.55 -2.46
CA LEU A 315 -14.40 4.50 -2.86
C LEU A 315 -14.93 5.30 -1.66
N ASP A 316 -15.22 4.64 -0.54
CA ASP A 316 -15.63 5.30 0.70
C ASP A 316 -14.57 6.31 1.15
N THR A 317 -13.27 5.95 1.11
CA THR A 317 -12.18 6.89 1.44
C THR A 317 -12.18 8.12 0.53
N LEU A 318 -12.41 7.95 -0.77
CA LEU A 318 -12.47 9.07 -1.72
C LEU A 318 -13.67 9.98 -1.43
N TYR A 319 -14.84 9.40 -1.20
CA TYR A 319 -16.05 10.18 -0.90
C TYR A 319 -15.95 10.92 0.44
N GLU A 320 -15.51 10.25 1.50
CA GLU A 320 -15.42 10.82 2.84
C GLU A 320 -14.33 11.89 2.97
N SER A 321 -13.23 11.77 2.20
CA SER A 321 -12.16 12.76 2.19
C SER A 321 -12.45 13.98 1.31
N GLY A 322 -13.57 14.00 0.57
CA GLY A 322 -13.79 15.00 -0.49
C GLY A 322 -12.73 14.92 -1.59
N GLY A 323 -12.21 13.71 -1.80
CA GLY A 323 -11.16 13.36 -2.73
C GLY A 323 -11.63 13.23 -4.19
N THR A 324 -10.76 12.70 -5.04
CA THR A 324 -11.08 12.43 -6.45
C THR A 324 -10.30 11.23 -7.00
N ALA A 325 -10.63 10.82 -8.22
CA ALA A 325 -9.95 9.75 -8.94
C ALA A 325 -9.52 10.20 -10.34
N ILE A 326 -8.24 10.00 -10.65
CA ILE A 326 -7.59 10.44 -11.90
C ILE A 326 -7.06 9.22 -12.66
N ALA A 327 -7.21 9.25 -13.99
CA ALA A 327 -6.61 8.27 -14.89
C ALA A 327 -5.60 8.96 -15.81
N VAL A 328 -4.43 8.37 -16.00
CA VAL A 328 -3.35 8.92 -16.84
C VAL A 328 -2.88 7.93 -17.89
N SER A 329 -2.26 8.41 -18.97
CA SER A 329 -1.71 7.52 -20.00
C SER A 329 -0.35 6.93 -19.61
N ASP A 330 -0.02 5.77 -20.18
CA ASP A 330 1.29 5.15 -20.02
C ASP A 330 2.41 6.00 -20.66
N ASP A 331 2.10 6.70 -21.75
CA ASP A 331 3.06 7.60 -22.40
C ASP A 331 3.40 8.80 -21.50
N ASP A 332 2.39 9.38 -20.84
CA ASP A 332 2.60 10.48 -19.90
C ASP A 332 3.44 10.04 -18.71
N LEU A 333 3.12 8.90 -18.11
CA LEU A 333 3.89 8.45 -16.94
C LEU A 333 5.34 8.13 -17.32
N ILE A 334 5.61 7.55 -18.51
CA ILE A 334 7.00 7.29 -18.95
C ILE A 334 7.76 8.59 -19.17
N ARG A 335 7.13 9.61 -19.77
CA ARG A 335 7.72 10.95 -19.91
C ARG A 335 8.01 11.57 -18.55
N GLU A 336 7.07 11.48 -17.62
CA GLU A 336 7.20 12.07 -16.29
C GLU A 336 8.29 11.37 -15.47
N MET A 337 8.48 10.05 -15.62
CA MET A 337 9.61 9.34 -15.00
C MET A 337 10.95 9.97 -15.40
N LYS A 338 11.15 10.20 -16.71
CA LYS A 338 12.37 10.83 -17.23
C LYS A 338 12.52 12.26 -16.74
N HIS A 339 11.41 13.01 -16.72
CA HIS A 339 11.39 14.40 -16.28
C HIS A 339 11.77 14.55 -14.81
N VAL A 340 11.14 13.80 -13.91
CA VAL A 340 11.42 13.84 -12.47
C VAL A 340 12.85 13.38 -12.18
N ALA A 341 13.33 12.33 -12.86
CA ALA A 341 14.72 11.88 -12.72
C ALA A 341 15.71 13.00 -13.10
N ALA A 342 15.51 13.69 -14.22
CA ALA A 342 16.38 14.77 -14.67
C ALA A 342 16.28 16.04 -13.80
N LYS A 343 15.10 16.35 -13.27
CA LYS A 343 14.88 17.56 -12.46
C LYS A 343 15.30 17.37 -11.02
N GLU A 344 14.77 16.34 -10.36
CA GLU A 344 14.90 16.13 -8.92
C GLU A 344 15.98 15.11 -8.55
N GLY A 345 16.52 14.36 -9.51
CA GLY A 345 17.45 13.27 -9.21
C GLY A 345 16.77 12.06 -8.55
N ILE A 346 15.45 11.92 -8.73
CA ILE A 346 14.64 10.87 -8.11
C ILE A 346 14.18 9.89 -9.20
N PHE A 347 14.54 8.61 -9.03
CA PHE A 347 14.17 7.57 -9.98
C PHE A 347 12.88 6.85 -9.56
N LEU A 348 11.75 7.43 -9.97
CA LEU A 348 10.41 6.93 -9.66
C LEU A 348 10.10 5.60 -10.34
N CYS A 349 9.27 4.78 -9.71
CA CYS A 349 8.57 3.70 -10.40
C CYS A 349 7.42 4.25 -11.28
N PRO A 350 6.94 3.52 -12.30
CA PRO A 350 5.90 3.99 -13.23
C PRO A 350 4.59 4.35 -12.52
N GLU A 351 4.20 3.62 -11.47
CA GLU A 351 3.00 3.91 -10.69
C GLU A 351 3.08 5.30 -10.04
N SER A 352 4.26 5.68 -9.54
CA SER A 352 4.47 6.95 -8.86
C SER A 352 4.55 8.11 -9.84
N ALA A 353 5.15 7.89 -11.01
CA ALA A 353 5.14 8.88 -12.08
C ALA A 353 3.72 9.17 -12.56
N ALA A 354 2.84 8.16 -12.61
CA ALA A 354 1.42 8.38 -12.86
C ALA A 354 0.78 9.34 -11.84
N ALA A 355 1.15 9.22 -10.56
CA ALA A 355 0.67 10.15 -9.53
C ALA A 355 1.23 11.57 -9.69
N VAL A 356 2.47 11.73 -10.17
CA VAL A 356 3.02 13.06 -10.50
C VAL A 356 2.29 13.68 -11.71
N VAL A 357 1.99 12.90 -12.75
CA VAL A 357 1.16 13.36 -13.88
C VAL A 357 -0.22 13.81 -13.38
N ALA A 358 -0.82 13.05 -12.46
CA ALA A 358 -2.11 13.43 -11.89
C ALA A 358 -2.06 14.77 -11.15
N VAL A 359 -0.96 15.14 -10.50
CA VAL A 359 -0.80 16.47 -9.88
C VAL A 359 -1.01 17.59 -10.91
N ARG A 360 -0.43 17.46 -12.11
CA ARG A 360 -0.61 18.44 -13.20
C ARG A 360 -2.09 18.60 -13.56
N GLN A 361 -2.78 17.48 -13.76
CA GLN A 361 -4.22 17.48 -14.09
C GLN A 361 -5.07 18.06 -12.95
N LEU A 362 -4.71 17.81 -11.69
CA LEU A 362 -5.42 18.34 -10.53
C LEU A 362 -5.30 19.87 -10.41
N ILE A 363 -4.17 20.44 -10.80
CA ILE A 363 -3.98 21.89 -10.90
C ILE A 363 -4.86 22.46 -12.02
N GLU A 364 -4.82 21.85 -13.21
CA GLU A 364 -5.57 22.30 -14.38
C GLU A 364 -7.09 22.37 -14.13
N ILE A 365 -7.64 21.41 -13.38
CA ILE A 365 -9.06 21.39 -13.03
C ILE A 365 -9.38 22.20 -11.76
N GLY A 366 -8.41 22.91 -11.18
CA GLY A 366 -8.59 23.73 -9.97
C GLY A 366 -8.87 22.94 -8.69
N PHE A 367 -8.54 21.64 -8.66
CA PHE A 367 -8.72 20.81 -7.46
C PHE A 367 -7.62 21.06 -6.41
N VAL A 368 -6.40 21.33 -6.89
CA VAL A 368 -5.24 21.72 -6.10
C VAL A 368 -4.99 23.22 -6.29
N ALA A 369 -4.91 23.96 -5.18
CA ALA A 369 -4.50 25.36 -5.15
C ALA A 369 -2.97 25.49 -4.97
N ASP A 370 -2.42 26.64 -5.36
CA ASP A 370 -0.98 26.97 -5.20
C ASP A 370 -0.50 26.94 -3.74
N SER A 371 -1.40 27.25 -2.80
CA SER A 371 -1.15 27.24 -1.36
C SER A 371 -1.26 25.86 -0.72
N ASP A 372 -1.84 24.87 -1.41
CA ASP A 372 -2.02 23.52 -0.87
C ASP A 372 -0.67 22.83 -0.62
N THR A 373 -0.57 22.15 0.51
CA THR A 373 0.50 21.19 0.76
C THR A 373 0.11 19.86 0.12
N VAL A 374 0.85 19.46 -0.92
CA VAL A 374 0.57 18.25 -1.70
C VAL A 374 1.64 17.20 -1.43
N THR A 375 1.23 15.99 -1.06
CA THR A 375 2.15 14.84 -0.93
C THR A 375 1.83 13.77 -1.97
N VAL A 376 2.82 13.45 -2.81
CA VAL A 376 2.80 12.32 -3.74
C VAL A 376 3.52 11.13 -3.10
N PHE A 377 2.98 9.91 -3.24
CA PHE A 377 3.64 8.71 -2.75
C PHE A 377 4.45 8.02 -3.85
N ASN A 378 5.78 7.96 -3.69
CA ASN A 378 6.60 7.06 -4.51
C ASN A 378 6.51 5.63 -3.96
N THR A 379 5.67 4.79 -4.55
CA THR A 379 5.37 3.46 -3.98
C THR A 379 6.44 2.40 -4.21
N GLY A 380 7.41 2.65 -5.10
CA GLY A 380 8.47 1.71 -5.44
C GLY A 380 9.67 2.39 -6.08
N SER A 381 10.80 1.70 -6.10
CA SER A 381 12.00 2.16 -6.80
C SER A 381 11.88 1.95 -8.30
N GLY A 382 12.33 2.93 -9.10
CA GLY A 382 12.49 2.78 -10.55
C GLY A 382 13.42 1.62 -10.95
N TYR A 383 14.37 1.22 -10.08
CA TYR A 383 15.26 0.07 -10.31
C TYR A 383 14.53 -1.28 -10.40
N LYS A 384 13.25 -1.36 -10.03
CA LYS A 384 12.46 -2.58 -10.17
C LYS A 384 11.85 -2.76 -11.57
N TYR A 385 12.00 -1.77 -12.46
CA TYR A 385 11.35 -1.69 -13.76
C TYR A 385 12.38 -1.42 -14.87
N VAL A 386 13.58 -2.01 -14.75
CA VAL A 386 14.71 -1.77 -15.67
C VAL A 386 14.37 -2.05 -17.13
N GLU A 387 13.44 -2.96 -17.39
CA GLU A 387 12.96 -3.30 -18.73
C GLU A 387 12.22 -2.16 -19.44
N LEU A 388 11.70 -1.17 -18.70
CA LEU A 388 11.06 0.01 -19.30
C LEU A 388 12.07 1.00 -19.88
N PHE A 389 13.35 0.81 -19.59
CA PHE A 389 14.40 1.71 -20.04
C PHE A 389 15.37 0.95 -20.93
N THR A 390 15.38 1.29 -22.21
CA THR A 390 16.39 0.78 -23.14
C THR A 390 17.74 1.43 -22.87
N GLN A 391 18.83 0.73 -23.21
CA GLN A 391 20.15 1.35 -23.25
C GLN A 391 20.10 2.57 -24.19
N PRO A 392 20.77 3.69 -23.84
CA PRO A 392 20.94 4.78 -24.79
C PRO A 392 21.70 4.23 -26.01
N THR A 393 21.12 4.45 -27.20
CA THR A 393 21.79 4.26 -28.48
C THR A 393 22.87 5.32 -28.69
#